data_AF-A0A383EQ39-F1
#
_entry.id   AF-A0A383EQ39-F1
#
_cell.length_a   1.000
_cell.length_b   1.000
_cell.length_c   1.000
_cell.angle_alpha   90.00
_cell.angle_beta   90.00
_cell.angle_gamma   90.00
#
_symmetry.space_group_name_H-M   'P 1'
#
loop_
_entity.id
_entity.type
_entity.pdbx_description
1 polymer ?
#
loop_
_entity_poly.entity_id
_entity_poly.type
_entity_poly.pdbx_seq_one_letter_code
_entity_poly.pdbx_strand_id
1 'polypeptide(L)'
;MGSDAIVIGADFGEQETAMQKYLKEGEKRAFSLGNRGPIKFNGDGTLDQDILDSYSRCGFYIFEGVLKAEELCDIEVDVENILDRLPTEKGSPVDSKGRPALAVDCKGRTLHWSKPLGDPYGGTSQHYGRHQIKMTEPVVDSSAPKEVVYVITGSLQFSEACLRVYGHPELLAVAREINGEDFVPFNEALFLKEPGRGASVSWHQDGFTHWENPDWNEG
;
A
#
# COMPACT_ATOMS: atom_id res chain seq x y z
N MET A 1 -27.41 10.70 -12.22
CA MET A 1 -26.67 11.91 -12.66
C MET A 1 -25.23 11.49 -12.77
N GLY A 2 -24.64 11.67 -13.95
CA GLY A 2 -23.43 10.97 -14.39
C GLY A 2 -22.24 11.19 -13.47
N SER A 3 -21.60 10.10 -13.06
CA SER A 3 -20.23 10.14 -12.58
C SER A 3 -19.35 10.43 -13.79
N ASP A 4 -19.01 11.70 -14.00
CA ASP A 4 -17.83 12.03 -14.80
C ASP A 4 -16.63 11.47 -14.04
N ALA A 5 -16.30 10.21 -14.35
CA ALA A 5 -15.04 9.63 -13.97
C ALA A 5 -13.97 10.54 -14.60
N ILE A 6 -13.29 11.32 -13.77
CA ILE A 6 -12.06 11.98 -14.19
C ILE A 6 -11.11 10.83 -14.55
N VAL A 7 -11.04 10.50 -15.83
CA VAL A 7 -10.03 9.60 -16.37
C VAL A 7 -8.72 10.36 -16.32
N ILE A 8 -8.06 10.36 -15.17
CA ILE A 8 -6.63 10.64 -15.10
C ILE A 8 -5.95 9.37 -15.62
N GLY A 9 -5.97 9.21 -16.95
CA GLY A 9 -5.21 8.15 -17.59
C GLY A 9 -3.74 8.42 -17.35
N ALA A 10 -3.03 7.48 -16.74
CA ALA A 10 -1.58 7.50 -16.74
C ALA A 10 -1.10 7.54 -18.20
N ASP A 11 -0.28 8.53 -18.56
CA ASP A 11 0.37 8.59 -19.87
C ASP A 11 1.70 7.83 -19.77
N PHE A 12 1.76 6.62 -20.34
CA PHE A 12 2.97 5.82 -20.39
C PHE A 12 3.85 6.15 -21.61
N GLY A 13 3.54 7.23 -22.35
CA GLY A 13 4.30 7.72 -23.49
C GLY A 13 4.43 6.68 -24.60
N GLU A 14 5.66 6.46 -25.07
CA GLU A 14 5.94 5.45 -26.11
C GLU A 14 5.53 4.02 -25.71
N GLN A 15 5.40 3.76 -24.40
CA GLN A 15 5.03 2.44 -23.87
C GLN A 15 3.52 2.24 -23.70
N GLU A 16 2.69 3.24 -24.00
CA GLU A 16 1.24 3.22 -23.76
C GLU A 16 0.57 1.96 -24.32
N THR A 17 0.78 1.66 -25.60
CA THR A 17 0.18 0.48 -26.25
C THR A 17 0.61 -0.83 -25.57
N ALA A 18 1.89 -0.95 -25.21
CA ALA A 18 2.42 -2.13 -24.56
C ALA A 18 1.88 -2.27 -23.13
N MET A 19 1.78 -1.16 -22.39
CA MET A 19 1.27 -1.14 -21.03
C MET A 19 -0.23 -1.49 -20.99
N GLN A 20 -1.05 -0.92 -21.86
CA GLN A 20 -2.48 -1.25 -21.94
C GLN A 20 -2.71 -2.73 -22.25
N LYS A 21 -1.90 -3.29 -23.16
CA LYS A 21 -1.93 -4.73 -23.43
C LYS A 21 -1.55 -5.55 -22.20
N TYR A 22 -0.45 -5.18 -21.54
CA TYR A 22 0.03 -5.85 -20.32
C TYR A 22 -1.03 -5.83 -19.20
N LEU A 23 -1.65 -4.68 -18.94
CA LEU A 23 -2.70 -4.52 -17.93
C LEU A 23 -3.91 -5.41 -18.23
N LYS A 24 -4.40 -5.39 -19.47
CA LYS A 24 -5.56 -6.21 -19.89
C LYS A 24 -5.28 -7.71 -19.82
N GLU A 25 -4.09 -8.14 -20.23
CA GLU A 25 -3.68 -9.55 -20.12
C GLU A 25 -3.45 -9.96 -18.67
N GLY A 26 -2.86 -9.07 -17.87
CA GLY A 26 -2.67 -9.23 -16.42
C GLY A 26 -3.98 -9.40 -15.68
N GLU A 27 -4.96 -8.53 -15.94
CA GLU A 27 -6.31 -8.60 -15.36
C GLU A 27 -6.97 -9.96 -15.63
N LYS A 28 -6.98 -10.39 -16.90
CA LYS A 28 -7.54 -11.70 -17.28
C LYS A 28 -6.88 -12.86 -16.53
N ARG A 29 -5.55 -12.83 -16.42
CA ARG A 29 -4.80 -13.85 -15.68
C ARG A 29 -5.13 -13.81 -14.20
N ALA A 30 -5.16 -12.63 -13.59
CA ALA A 30 -5.47 -12.44 -12.18
C ALA A 30 -6.84 -13.02 -11.81
N PHE A 31 -7.88 -12.78 -12.61
CA PHE A 31 -9.21 -13.34 -12.37
C PHE A 31 -9.31 -14.85 -12.59
N SER A 32 -8.35 -15.47 -13.29
CA SER A 32 -8.31 -16.93 -13.48
C SER A 32 -7.56 -17.70 -12.40
N LEU A 33 -6.89 -17.03 -11.44
CA LEU A 33 -6.05 -17.68 -10.43
C LEU A 33 -6.84 -18.47 -9.38
N GLY A 34 -8.12 -18.15 -9.18
CA GLY A 34 -8.97 -18.82 -8.19
C GLY A 34 -8.55 -18.55 -6.73
N ASN A 35 -7.82 -17.46 -6.46
CA ASN A 35 -7.30 -17.11 -5.14
C ASN A 35 -8.04 -15.91 -4.52
N ARG A 36 -9.37 -15.90 -4.61
CA ARG A 36 -10.20 -14.81 -4.09
C ARG A 36 -11.55 -15.26 -3.56
N GLY A 37 -12.06 -14.55 -2.56
CA GLY A 37 -13.37 -14.79 -1.96
C GLY A 37 -13.47 -14.26 -0.53
N PRO A 38 -14.58 -14.50 0.19
CA PRO A 38 -14.69 -14.09 1.59
C PRO A 38 -13.75 -14.91 2.49
N ILE A 39 -13.46 -14.38 3.68
CA ILE A 39 -12.80 -15.15 4.74
C ILE A 39 -13.76 -16.30 5.15
N LYS A 40 -13.21 -17.50 5.32
CA LYS A 40 -13.96 -18.67 5.76
C LYS A 40 -13.19 -19.41 6.84
N PHE A 41 -13.85 -19.62 7.97
CA PHE A 41 -13.35 -20.44 9.05
C PHE A 41 -14.16 -21.73 9.15
N ASN A 42 -13.48 -22.82 9.50
CA ASN A 42 -14.09 -24.09 9.85
C ASN A 42 -14.79 -23.99 11.22
N GLY A 43 -15.58 -25.00 11.56
CA GLY A 43 -16.29 -25.04 12.85
C GLY A 43 -15.37 -25.10 14.09
N ASP A 44 -14.11 -25.46 13.90
CA ASP A 44 -13.07 -25.46 14.95
C ASP A 44 -12.27 -24.15 15.03
N GLY A 45 -12.58 -23.17 14.17
CA GLY A 45 -11.92 -21.86 14.11
C GLY A 45 -10.68 -21.80 13.21
N THR A 46 -10.28 -22.90 12.58
CA THR A 46 -9.16 -22.92 11.61
C THR A 46 -9.56 -22.26 10.29
N LEU A 47 -8.59 -21.68 9.58
CA LEU A 47 -8.84 -21.14 8.23
C LEU A 47 -9.14 -22.27 7.24
N ASP A 48 -10.08 -22.04 6.31
CA ASP A 48 -10.42 -23.00 5.26
C ASP A 48 -9.16 -23.42 4.46
N GLN A 49 -8.95 -24.74 4.32
CA GLN A 49 -7.75 -25.29 3.69
C GLN A 49 -7.61 -24.85 2.22
N ASP A 50 -8.72 -24.64 1.51
CA ASP A 50 -8.67 -24.18 0.12
C ASP A 50 -8.09 -22.76 -0.01
N ILE A 51 -8.24 -21.94 1.05
CA ILE A 51 -7.64 -20.60 1.14
C ILE A 51 -6.12 -20.73 1.33
N LEU A 52 -5.69 -21.59 2.25
CA LEU A 52 -4.26 -21.85 2.51
C LEU A 52 -3.56 -22.44 1.28
N ASP A 53 -4.16 -23.43 0.63
CA ASP A 53 -3.62 -24.05 -0.58
C ASP A 53 -3.51 -23.04 -1.73
N SER A 54 -4.51 -22.16 -1.88
CA SER A 54 -4.49 -21.10 -2.88
C SER A 54 -3.43 -20.04 -2.56
N TYR A 55 -3.29 -19.68 -1.29
CA TYR A 55 -2.26 -18.76 -0.81
C TYR A 55 -0.86 -19.31 -1.11
N SER A 56 -0.55 -20.55 -0.70
CA SER A 56 0.76 -21.16 -0.95
C SER A 56 1.05 -21.32 -2.44
N ARG A 57 0.06 -21.75 -3.24
CA ARG A 57 0.23 -21.90 -4.70
C ARG A 57 0.49 -20.56 -5.42
N CYS A 58 -0.19 -19.49 -5.00
CA CYS A 58 -0.16 -18.21 -5.71
C CYS A 58 0.81 -17.19 -5.09
N GLY A 59 1.25 -17.39 -3.84
CA GLY A 59 1.98 -16.42 -3.04
C GLY A 59 1.13 -15.28 -2.47
N PHE A 60 -0.20 -15.31 -2.67
CA PHE A 60 -1.16 -14.35 -2.12
C PHE A 60 -2.61 -14.83 -2.26
N TYR A 61 -3.51 -14.28 -1.45
CA TYR A 61 -4.96 -14.46 -1.53
C TYR A 61 -5.68 -13.10 -1.42
N ILE A 62 -6.80 -12.91 -2.13
CA ILE A 62 -7.61 -11.68 -2.08
C ILE A 62 -8.90 -11.95 -1.31
N PHE A 63 -8.99 -11.40 -0.11
CA PHE A 63 -10.24 -11.43 0.64
C PHE A 63 -11.21 -10.35 0.16
N GLU A 64 -12.46 -10.74 -0.08
CA GLU A 64 -13.54 -9.87 -0.53
C GLU A 64 -14.57 -9.68 0.57
N GLY A 65 -15.05 -8.44 0.73
CA GLY A 65 -16.13 -8.13 1.68
C GLY A 65 -15.75 -8.27 3.15
N VAL A 66 -14.46 -8.13 3.49
CA VAL A 66 -13.97 -8.18 4.88
C VAL A 66 -14.50 -7.00 5.69
N LEU A 67 -14.29 -5.79 5.18
CA LEU A 67 -14.71 -4.56 5.86
C LEU A 67 -16.11 -4.16 5.42
N LYS A 68 -16.92 -3.73 6.40
CA LYS A 68 -18.27 -3.20 6.16
C LYS A 68 -18.19 -1.80 5.54
N ALA A 69 -19.30 -1.38 4.92
CA ALA A 69 -19.41 -0.05 4.34
C ALA A 69 -19.17 1.09 5.35
N GLU A 70 -19.61 0.92 6.60
CA GLU A 70 -19.36 1.88 7.69
C GLU A 70 -17.88 1.96 8.07
N GLU A 71 -17.17 0.83 8.11
CA GLU A 71 -15.73 0.79 8.40
C GLU A 71 -14.92 1.43 7.27
N LEU A 72 -15.33 1.19 6.01
CA LEU A 72 -14.73 1.85 4.85
C LEU A 72 -14.94 3.36 4.89
N CYS A 73 -16.14 3.83 5.25
CA CYS A 73 -16.44 5.24 5.40
C CYS A 73 -15.58 5.90 6.49
N ASP A 74 -15.42 5.24 7.64
CA ASP A 74 -14.54 5.72 8.71
C ASP A 74 -13.07 5.86 8.24
N ILE A 75 -12.57 4.89 7.47
CA ILE A 75 -11.22 4.93 6.89
C ILE A 75 -11.08 6.09 5.91
N GLU A 76 -12.06 6.29 5.03
CA GLU A 76 -12.06 7.39 4.06
C GLU A 76 -12.00 8.75 4.77
N VAL A 77 -12.84 8.97 5.77
CA VAL A 77 -12.86 10.21 6.57
C VAL A 77 -11.52 10.44 7.26
N ASP A 78 -10.95 9.43 7.90
CA ASP A 78 -9.67 9.56 8.59
C ASP A 78 -8.52 9.84 7.63
N VAL A 79 -8.47 9.16 6.48
CA VAL A 79 -7.44 9.38 5.45
C VAL A 79 -7.58 10.78 4.84
N GLU A 80 -8.80 11.25 4.55
CA GLU A 80 -9.02 12.63 4.10
C GLU A 80 -8.54 13.66 5.13
N ASN A 81 -8.81 13.42 6.42
CA ASN A 81 -8.32 14.27 7.50
C ASN A 81 -6.79 14.27 7.60
N ILE A 82 -6.14 13.13 7.40
CA ILE A 82 -4.68 13.02 7.33
C ILE A 82 -4.14 13.84 6.16
N LEU A 83 -4.72 13.69 4.97
CA LEU A 83 -4.32 14.42 3.76
C LEU A 83 -4.49 15.94 3.91
N ASP A 84 -5.62 16.38 4.48
CA ASP A 84 -5.92 17.80 4.72
C ASP A 84 -4.94 18.48 5.69
N ARG A 85 -4.29 17.70 6.56
CA ARG A 85 -3.34 18.17 7.57
C ARG A 85 -1.88 18.03 7.14
N LEU A 86 -1.58 17.52 5.95
CA LEU A 86 -0.19 17.40 5.50
C LEU A 86 0.51 18.77 5.47
N PRO A 87 1.82 18.83 5.79
CA PRO A 87 2.60 20.05 5.65
C PRO A 87 2.55 20.60 4.23
N THR A 88 2.56 21.92 4.08
CA THR A 88 2.57 22.57 2.74
C THR A 88 3.79 22.19 1.91
N GLU A 89 4.92 21.95 2.57
CA GLU A 89 6.14 21.43 1.98
C GLU A 89 6.98 20.74 3.06
N LYS A 90 8.01 20.01 2.64
CA LYS A 90 8.91 19.30 3.54
C LYS A 90 9.57 20.25 4.53
N GLY A 91 9.34 19.99 5.82
CA GLY A 91 9.86 20.82 6.91
C GLY A 91 8.97 22.01 7.30
N SER A 92 7.85 22.22 6.61
CA SER A 92 6.87 23.24 7.01
C SER A 92 6.22 22.86 8.35
N PRO A 93 6.11 23.80 9.32
CA PRO A 93 5.43 23.54 10.58
C PRO A 93 3.90 23.64 10.46
N VAL A 94 3.39 24.09 9.30
CA VAL A 94 1.97 24.37 9.07
C VAL A 94 1.43 23.67 7.83
N ASP A 95 0.14 23.37 7.87
CA ASP A 95 -0.62 22.88 6.73
C ASP A 95 -1.15 24.03 5.85
N SER A 96 -1.88 23.68 4.79
CA SER A 96 -2.45 24.64 3.84
C SER A 96 -3.46 25.62 4.45
N LYS A 97 -3.98 25.33 5.66
CA LYS A 97 -4.92 26.17 6.41
C LYS A 97 -4.23 26.97 7.52
N GLY A 98 -2.90 26.88 7.64
CA GLY A 98 -2.13 27.57 8.66
C GLY A 98 -2.22 26.94 10.05
N ARG A 99 -2.76 25.72 10.17
CA ARG A 99 -2.78 24.95 11.43
C ARG A 99 -1.43 24.24 11.59
N PRO A 100 -1.05 23.79 12.80
CA PRO A 100 0.07 22.88 12.97
C PRO A 100 -0.07 21.65 12.07
N ALA A 101 0.94 21.40 11.24
CA ALA A 101 0.92 20.30 10.28
C ALA A 101 0.91 18.93 10.98
N LEU A 102 0.42 17.92 10.26
CA LEU A 102 0.50 16.53 10.70
C LEU A 102 1.95 16.16 11.01
N ALA A 103 2.14 15.47 12.13
CA ALA A 103 3.44 14.97 12.60
C ALA A 103 4.51 16.03 12.90
N VAL A 104 4.15 17.33 13.00
CA VAL A 104 5.10 18.41 13.31
C VAL A 104 5.77 18.26 14.69
N ASP A 105 5.06 17.64 15.63
CA ASP A 105 5.48 17.38 17.01
C ASP A 105 5.92 15.92 17.24
N CYS A 106 5.87 15.08 16.21
CA CYS A 106 6.36 13.70 16.29
C CYS A 106 7.89 13.68 16.42
N LYS A 107 8.39 12.81 17.30
CA LYS A 107 9.84 12.57 17.46
C LYS A 107 10.42 11.68 16.35
N GLY A 108 9.58 10.81 15.78
CA GLY A 108 9.95 9.86 14.74
C GLY A 108 9.94 10.47 13.34
N ARG A 109 10.58 9.78 12.38
CA ARG A 109 10.52 10.13 10.96
C ARG A 109 9.22 9.60 10.36
N THR A 110 8.13 10.31 10.61
CA THR A 110 6.76 9.89 10.23
C THR A 110 6.44 10.11 8.76
N LEU A 111 6.82 11.26 8.19
CA LEU A 111 6.50 11.63 6.80
C LEU A 111 7.71 11.35 5.90
N HIS A 112 7.51 10.48 4.91
CA HIS A 112 8.50 10.16 3.90
C HIS A 112 8.15 10.85 2.59
N TRP A 113 9.13 11.50 1.99
CA TRP A 113 8.97 12.40 0.86
C TRP A 113 9.65 11.83 -0.38
N SER A 114 9.06 12.08 -1.54
CA SER A 114 9.64 11.77 -2.84
C SER A 114 9.35 12.89 -3.83
N LYS A 115 10.19 13.03 -4.86
CA LYS A 115 9.81 13.76 -6.07
C LYS A 115 8.53 13.14 -6.64
N PRO A 116 7.56 13.93 -7.15
CA PRO A 116 6.39 13.39 -7.80
C PRO A 116 6.77 12.45 -8.96
N LEU A 117 6.04 11.33 -9.10
CA LEU A 117 6.31 10.26 -10.08
C LEU A 117 7.74 9.69 -10.02
N GLY A 118 8.50 10.00 -8.97
CA GLY A 118 9.87 9.56 -8.78
C GLY A 118 9.99 8.12 -8.30
N ASP A 119 11.18 7.55 -8.41
CA ASP A 119 11.54 6.29 -7.77
C ASP A 119 12.61 6.55 -6.70
N PRO A 120 12.25 6.68 -5.40
CA PRO A 120 13.21 7.08 -4.39
C PRO A 120 14.30 6.03 -4.11
N TYR A 121 14.11 4.76 -4.51
CA TYR A 121 14.99 3.66 -4.08
C TYR A 121 15.57 2.80 -5.20
N GLY A 122 14.93 2.73 -6.36
CA GLY A 122 15.37 1.85 -7.45
C GLY A 122 16.79 2.12 -7.92
N GLY A 123 17.57 1.05 -8.05
CA GLY A 123 18.98 1.09 -8.43
C GLY A 123 19.92 1.61 -7.34
N THR A 124 19.45 1.80 -6.10
CA THR A 124 20.28 2.28 -4.97
C THR A 124 20.64 1.15 -4.01
N SER A 125 21.67 1.35 -3.17
CA SER A 125 22.03 0.43 -2.08
C SER A 125 21.17 0.58 -0.83
N GLN A 126 20.20 1.51 -0.82
CA GLN A 126 19.29 1.67 0.31
C GLN A 126 18.41 0.43 0.49
N HIS A 127 17.94 0.18 1.72
CA HIS A 127 17.18 -1.02 2.06
C HIS A 127 17.87 -2.30 1.58
N TYR A 128 19.19 -2.38 1.82
CA TYR A 128 20.04 -3.52 1.45
C TYR A 128 20.04 -3.84 -0.06
N GLY A 129 19.76 -2.84 -0.91
CA GLY A 129 19.77 -3.01 -2.36
C GLY A 129 18.61 -3.81 -2.93
N ARG A 130 17.52 -4.01 -2.16
CA ARG A 130 16.38 -4.83 -2.58
C ARG A 130 15.65 -4.29 -3.83
N HIS A 131 15.76 -2.98 -4.10
CA HIS A 131 15.17 -2.33 -5.26
C HIS A 131 16.20 -2.26 -6.40
N GLN A 132 16.35 -3.35 -7.15
CA GLN A 132 17.51 -3.54 -8.04
C GLN A 132 17.56 -2.60 -9.24
N ILE A 133 16.40 -2.21 -9.76
CA ILE A 133 16.30 -1.40 -10.98
C ILE A 133 15.69 -0.04 -10.68
N LYS A 134 16.14 1.00 -11.37
CA LYS A 134 15.50 2.31 -11.36
C LYS A 134 14.31 2.28 -12.32
N MET A 135 13.12 2.61 -11.83
CA MET A 135 11.94 2.74 -12.68
C MET A 135 12.02 4.00 -13.55
N THR A 136 11.39 3.94 -14.72
CA THR A 136 11.17 5.12 -15.55
C THR A 136 10.35 6.16 -14.78
N GLU A 137 10.83 7.40 -14.72
CA GLU A 137 10.11 8.53 -14.09
C GLU A 137 9.48 9.38 -15.19
N PRO A 138 8.14 9.36 -15.35
CA PRO A 138 7.45 10.22 -16.31
C PRO A 138 7.67 11.71 -16.05
N VAL A 139 7.39 12.53 -17.06
CA VAL A 139 7.41 13.99 -16.91
C VAL A 139 6.24 14.42 -16.03
N VAL A 140 6.57 15.12 -14.96
CA VAL A 140 5.59 15.67 -14.01
C VAL A 140 5.04 16.98 -14.56
N ASP A 141 3.77 17.27 -14.27
CA ASP A 141 3.17 18.59 -14.52
C ASP A 141 4.03 19.71 -13.89
N SER A 142 4.27 20.79 -14.65
CA SER A 142 5.08 21.93 -14.19
C SER A 142 4.55 22.64 -12.93
N SER A 143 3.28 22.47 -12.61
CA SER A 143 2.61 23.00 -11.42
C SER A 143 2.70 22.07 -10.20
N ALA A 144 3.27 20.87 -10.34
CA ALA A 144 3.40 19.93 -9.24
C ALA A 144 4.36 20.46 -8.16
N PRO A 145 4.16 20.09 -6.89
CA PRO A 145 5.08 20.44 -5.82
C PRO A 145 6.45 19.78 -6.04
N LYS A 146 7.48 20.31 -5.38
CA LYS A 146 8.85 19.78 -5.45
C LYS A 146 8.93 18.33 -4.95
N GLU A 147 8.22 18.05 -3.87
CA GLU A 147 8.13 16.76 -3.22
C GLU A 147 6.69 16.52 -2.77
N VAL A 148 6.27 15.26 -2.73
CA VAL A 148 5.02 14.80 -2.14
C VAL A 148 5.31 13.82 -1.01
N VAL A 149 4.41 13.77 -0.03
CA VAL A 149 4.42 12.68 0.96
C VAL A 149 3.90 11.43 0.27
N TYR A 150 4.68 10.35 0.30
CA TYR A 150 4.28 9.08 -0.34
C TYR A 150 4.18 7.92 0.65
N VAL A 151 4.80 8.02 1.83
CA VAL A 151 4.65 7.06 2.93
C VAL A 151 4.49 7.81 4.24
N ILE A 152 3.53 7.37 5.06
CA ILE A 152 3.35 7.77 6.45
C ILE A 152 3.54 6.54 7.34
N THR A 153 4.53 6.58 8.24
CA THR A 153 4.77 5.53 9.26
C THR A 153 4.23 5.95 10.62
N GLY A 154 3.89 5.00 11.50
CA GLY A 154 3.19 5.33 12.74
C GLY A 154 1.79 5.87 12.50
N SER A 155 1.16 5.50 11.38
CA SER A 155 -0.10 6.10 10.92
C SER A 155 -1.28 5.85 11.86
N LEU A 156 -1.23 4.79 12.67
CA LEU A 156 -2.30 4.44 13.62
C LEU A 156 -2.52 5.53 14.69
N GLN A 157 -1.52 6.36 14.96
CA GLN A 157 -1.67 7.48 15.90
C GLN A 157 -2.50 8.64 15.31
N PHE A 158 -2.79 8.62 14.01
CA PHE A 158 -3.54 9.65 13.28
C PHE A 158 -4.90 9.17 12.79
N SER A 159 -5.21 7.89 12.92
CA SER A 159 -6.48 7.30 12.47
C SER A 159 -6.93 6.18 13.39
N GLU A 160 -8.05 6.41 14.08
CA GLU A 160 -8.71 5.38 14.89
C GLU A 160 -9.30 4.28 13.99
N ALA A 161 -9.73 4.62 12.78
CA ALA A 161 -10.21 3.64 11.80
C ALA A 161 -9.09 2.67 11.40
N CYS A 162 -7.91 3.18 11.01
CA CYS A 162 -6.75 2.34 10.72
C CYS A 162 -6.33 1.49 11.93
N LEU A 163 -6.37 2.05 13.15
CA LEU A 163 -6.07 1.30 14.37
C LEU A 163 -7.05 0.13 14.59
N ARG A 164 -8.35 0.35 14.37
CA ARG A 164 -9.37 -0.72 14.43
C ARG A 164 -9.13 -1.79 13.38
N VAL A 165 -8.81 -1.41 12.14
CA VAL A 165 -8.50 -2.36 11.06
C VAL A 165 -7.23 -3.16 11.39
N TYR A 166 -6.20 -2.51 11.93
CA TYR A 166 -4.97 -3.18 12.38
C TYR A 166 -5.25 -4.22 13.48
N GLY A 167 -6.28 -3.99 14.29
CA GLY A 167 -6.79 -4.91 15.31
C GLY A 167 -7.97 -5.78 14.87
N HIS A 168 -8.30 -5.87 13.58
CA HIS A 168 -9.52 -6.54 13.14
C HIS A 168 -9.46 -8.06 13.42
N PRO A 169 -10.43 -8.63 14.15
CA PRO A 169 -10.30 -9.99 14.69
C PRO A 169 -10.16 -11.06 13.60
N GLU A 170 -10.90 -10.94 12.49
CA GLU A 170 -10.78 -11.92 11.40
C GLU A 170 -9.45 -11.78 10.64
N LEU A 171 -8.90 -10.57 10.50
CA LEU A 171 -7.60 -10.36 9.84
C LEU A 171 -6.46 -10.87 10.71
N LEU A 172 -6.53 -10.64 12.03
CA LEU A 172 -5.58 -11.18 12.99
C LEU A 172 -5.67 -12.71 13.07
N ALA A 173 -6.87 -13.29 13.01
CA ALA A 173 -7.04 -14.74 12.94
C ALA A 173 -6.39 -15.33 11.68
N VAL A 174 -6.62 -14.73 10.51
CA VAL A 174 -5.94 -15.13 9.27
C VAL A 174 -4.42 -15.04 9.41
N ALA A 175 -3.90 -13.91 9.93
CA ALA A 175 -2.47 -13.73 10.13
C ALA A 175 -1.87 -14.79 11.06
N ARG A 176 -2.58 -15.13 12.14
CA ARG A 176 -2.21 -16.21 13.08
C ARG A 176 -2.17 -17.57 12.41
N GLU A 177 -3.15 -17.90 11.59
CA GLU A 177 -3.20 -19.20 10.91
C GLU A 177 -2.07 -19.36 9.88
N ILE A 178 -1.59 -18.26 9.29
CA ILE A 178 -0.48 -18.26 8.34
C ILE A 178 0.89 -18.23 9.05
N ASN A 179 1.05 -17.43 10.10
CA ASN A 179 2.36 -17.13 10.70
C ASN A 179 2.58 -17.79 12.08
N GLY A 180 1.60 -18.54 12.58
CA GLY A 180 1.64 -19.18 13.90
C GLY A 180 1.00 -18.37 15.04
N GLU A 181 0.78 -19.06 16.17
CA GLU A 181 0.09 -18.49 17.34
C GLU A 181 0.88 -17.40 18.06
N ASP A 182 2.18 -17.34 17.88
CA ASP A 182 3.10 -16.34 18.45
C ASP A 182 3.35 -15.15 17.51
N PHE A 183 2.62 -15.04 16.40
CA PHE A 183 2.68 -13.91 15.49
C PHE A 183 2.49 -12.57 16.23
N VAL A 184 3.36 -11.61 15.91
CA VAL A 184 3.28 -10.23 16.40
C VAL A 184 3.19 -9.30 15.19
N PRO A 185 2.13 -8.48 15.07
CA PRO A 185 2.08 -7.41 14.09
C PRO A 185 3.30 -6.49 14.24
N PHE A 186 4.07 -6.34 13.16
CA PHE A 186 5.39 -5.69 13.23
C PHE A 186 5.39 -4.27 12.67
N ASN A 187 4.82 -4.06 11.47
CA ASN A 187 4.99 -2.83 10.72
C ASN A 187 3.69 -2.37 10.07
N GLU A 188 3.49 -1.06 10.01
CA GLU A 188 2.34 -0.41 9.42
C GLU A 188 2.73 0.89 8.71
N ALA A 189 2.07 1.16 7.59
CA ALA A 189 2.28 2.38 6.84
C ALA A 189 1.06 2.71 5.99
N LEU A 190 0.84 4.00 5.74
CA LEU A 190 -0.02 4.45 4.64
C LEU A 190 0.86 4.79 3.44
N PHE A 191 0.64 4.12 2.32
CA PHE A 191 1.23 4.45 1.03
C PHE A 191 0.30 5.36 0.24
N LEU A 192 0.74 6.58 -0.04
CA LEU A 192 -0.03 7.58 -0.77
C LEU A 192 0.42 7.63 -2.21
N LYS A 193 -0.52 7.43 -3.13
CA LYS A 193 -0.33 7.60 -4.56
C LYS A 193 -1.30 8.67 -5.07
N GLU A 194 -0.91 9.92 -4.87
CA GLU A 194 -1.66 11.06 -5.42
C GLU A 194 -1.83 10.91 -6.94
N PRO A 195 -3.04 11.16 -7.47
CA PRO A 195 -3.27 11.11 -8.91
C PRO A 195 -2.30 12.00 -9.68
N GLY A 196 -1.61 11.43 -10.67
CA GLY A 196 -0.61 12.13 -11.49
C GLY A 196 0.70 12.50 -10.78
N ARG A 197 0.89 12.10 -9.50
CA ARG A 197 2.05 12.51 -8.68
C ARG A 197 2.64 11.38 -7.83
N GLY A 198 1.94 10.27 -7.67
CA GLY A 198 2.37 9.16 -6.81
C GLY A 198 3.75 8.63 -7.17
N ALA A 199 4.61 8.48 -6.16
CA ALA A 199 5.92 7.87 -6.34
C ALA A 199 5.78 6.40 -6.81
N SER A 200 6.70 5.99 -7.68
CA SER A 200 6.83 4.61 -8.11
C SER A 200 7.56 3.78 -7.05
N VAL A 201 7.32 2.47 -7.08
CA VAL A 201 8.04 1.50 -6.26
C VAL A 201 8.60 0.48 -7.22
N SER A 202 9.93 0.36 -7.25
CA SER A 202 10.62 -0.61 -8.11
C SER A 202 10.27 -2.05 -7.72
N TRP A 203 10.33 -2.96 -8.69
CA TRP A 203 10.16 -4.39 -8.45
C TRP A 203 11.18 -4.88 -7.42
N HIS A 204 10.69 -5.56 -6.38
CA HIS A 204 11.51 -6.08 -5.29
C HIS A 204 10.75 -7.19 -4.56
N GLN A 205 11.46 -7.86 -3.65
CA GLN A 205 10.84 -8.70 -2.62
C GLN A 205 10.87 -7.94 -1.30
N ASP A 206 9.78 -8.03 -0.54
CA ASP A 206 9.78 -7.59 0.84
C ASP A 206 10.64 -8.52 1.71
N GLY A 207 11.30 -7.96 2.73
CA GLY A 207 12.32 -8.66 3.53
C GLY A 207 13.72 -8.70 2.87
N PHE A 208 14.68 -9.28 3.59
CA PHE A 208 16.07 -9.49 3.14
C PHE A 208 16.43 -10.98 2.98
N THR A 209 15.50 -11.86 3.37
CA THR A 209 15.56 -13.31 3.18
C THR A 209 14.75 -13.63 1.93
N HIS A 210 15.42 -13.98 0.84
CA HIS A 210 14.77 -14.25 -0.45
C HIS A 210 14.35 -15.71 -0.59
N TRP A 211 13.47 -16.02 -1.56
CA TRP A 211 12.90 -17.36 -1.78
C TRP A 211 13.93 -18.51 -1.89
N GLU A 212 15.16 -18.23 -2.30
CA GLU A 212 16.23 -19.22 -2.43
C GLU A 212 17.04 -19.42 -1.14
N ASN A 213 16.78 -18.63 -0.09
CA ASN A 213 17.49 -18.73 1.17
C ASN A 213 17.02 -19.97 1.94
N PRO A 214 17.91 -20.86 2.44
CA PRO A 214 17.53 -22.05 3.19
C PRO A 214 16.77 -21.75 4.50
N ASP A 215 16.90 -20.55 5.04
CA ASP A 215 16.20 -20.09 6.24
C ASP A 215 14.88 -19.36 5.90
N TRP A 216 14.46 -19.35 4.63
CA TRP A 216 13.20 -18.74 4.21
C TRP A 216 12.02 -19.66 4.58
N ASN A 217 10.99 -19.07 5.20
CA ASN A 217 9.70 -19.69 5.47
C ASN A 217 8.59 -18.86 4.80
N GLU A 218 7.55 -19.52 4.26
CA GLU A 218 6.41 -18.88 3.59
C GLU A 218 5.41 -18.21 4.55
N GLY A 219 5.55 -18.52 5.84
CA GLY A 219 4.68 -18.13 6.96
C GLY A 219 4.99 -19.02 8.15
#